data_AF-A0A357NBK6-F1
#
_entry.id   AF-A0A357NBK6-F1
#
_cell.length_a   1.000
_cell.length_b   1.000
_cell.length_c   1.000
_cell.angle_alpha   90.00
_cell.angle_beta   90.00
_cell.angle_gamma   90.00
#
_symmetry.space_group_name_H-M   'P 1'
#
loop_
_entity.id
_entity.type
_entity.pdbx_description
1 polymer ?
#
loop_
_entity_poly.entity_id
_entity_poly.type
_entity_poly.pdbx_seq_one_letter_code
_entity_poly.pdbx_strand_id
1 'polypeptide(L)'
;MDIEDIRSQREYVDHCKKVHSYSPAVNKILDLSASYIPDAEKAYRDGGKQAVWCNAIGWQVPLVYALDTIPVSFSEMGRLSDKETMLISEDYYQFPVETCSMVKCTVAQWHLRRNTSTINRILGNSSACEPYNLAWEIMKREGYDVYNNDVVYRGPTVEGKRLEDLISFLEEQIYDIA
;
A
#
# COMPACT_ATOMS: atom_id res chain seq x y z
N MET A 1 -17.54 7.25 -24.70
CA MET A 1 -16.83 6.12 -24.10
C MET A 1 -17.86 5.48 -23.24
N ASP A 2 -18.48 4.48 -23.83
CA ASP A 2 -19.52 3.72 -23.17
C ASP A 2 -18.83 2.74 -22.21
N ILE A 3 -19.59 2.15 -21.28
CA ILE A 3 -18.99 1.33 -20.23
C ILE A 3 -18.30 0.09 -20.82
N GLU A 4 -18.78 -0.37 -21.98
CA GLU A 4 -18.24 -1.50 -22.74
C GLU A 4 -16.86 -1.22 -23.36
N ASP A 5 -16.50 0.06 -23.53
CA ASP A 5 -15.22 0.46 -24.13
C ASP A 5 -14.08 0.52 -23.10
N ILE A 6 -14.39 0.43 -21.81
CA ILE A 6 -13.44 0.66 -20.71
C ILE A 6 -12.52 -0.56 -20.55
N ARG A 7 -11.21 -0.32 -20.61
CA ARG A 7 -10.15 -1.34 -20.51
C ARG A 7 -9.24 -1.15 -19.30
N SER A 8 -9.35 -0.04 -18.59
CA SER A 8 -8.54 0.25 -17.41
C SER A 8 -9.33 0.95 -16.30
N GLN A 9 -8.81 0.87 -15.07
CA GLN A 9 -9.36 1.62 -13.94
C GLN A 9 -9.28 3.14 -14.14
N ARG A 10 -8.31 3.64 -14.90
CA ARG A 10 -8.20 5.06 -15.22
C ARG A 10 -9.33 5.53 -16.14
N GLU A 11 -9.57 4.77 -17.21
CA GLU A 11 -10.71 5.02 -18.11
C GLU A 11 -12.05 4.91 -17.37
N TYR A 12 -12.14 3.99 -16.40
CA TYR A 12 -13.32 3.88 -15.53
C TYR A 12 -13.57 5.15 -14.72
N VAL A 13 -12.53 5.71 -14.08
CA VAL A 13 -12.64 6.99 -13.37
C VAL A 13 -13.09 8.12 -14.31
N ASP A 14 -12.53 8.20 -15.52
CA ASP A 14 -12.91 9.21 -16.51
C ASP A 14 -14.35 9.05 -17.01
N HIS A 15 -14.82 7.81 -17.18
CA HIS A 15 -16.21 7.52 -17.49
C HIS A 15 -17.13 7.94 -16.33
N CYS A 16 -16.81 7.56 -15.10
CA CYS A 16 -17.56 7.95 -13.90
C CYS A 16 -17.68 9.48 -13.77
N LYS A 17 -16.63 10.24 -14.10
CA LYS A 17 -16.68 11.71 -14.09
C LYS A 17 -17.68 12.29 -15.08
N LYS A 18 -17.86 11.63 -16.23
CA LYS A 18 -18.86 12.03 -17.25
C LYS A 18 -20.28 11.69 -16.77
N VAL A 19 -20.49 10.48 -16.27
CA VAL A 19 -21.78 10.00 -15.74
C VAL A 19 -22.24 10.84 -14.55
N HIS A 20 -21.33 11.15 -13.64
CA HIS A 20 -21.60 11.92 -12.43
C HIS A 20 -21.30 13.42 -12.57
N SER A 21 -21.28 13.94 -13.81
CA SER A 21 -21.02 15.35 -14.10
C SER A 21 -21.99 16.32 -13.42
N TYR A 22 -23.17 15.85 -13.02
CA TYR A 22 -24.15 16.59 -12.23
C TYR A 22 -23.71 16.91 -10.79
N SER A 23 -22.68 16.23 -10.26
CA SER A 23 -22.22 16.42 -8.87
C SER A 23 -20.74 16.84 -8.83
N PRO A 24 -20.47 18.14 -8.60
CA PRO A 24 -19.09 18.63 -8.42
C PRO A 24 -18.35 17.94 -7.28
N ALA A 25 -19.05 17.55 -6.21
CA ALA A 25 -18.47 16.85 -5.08
C ALA A 25 -17.96 15.44 -5.47
N VAL A 26 -18.74 14.69 -6.25
CA VAL A 26 -18.33 13.36 -6.74
C VAL A 26 -17.13 13.48 -7.66
N ASN A 27 -17.14 14.43 -8.58
CA ASN A 27 -16.00 14.67 -9.46
C ASN A 27 -14.74 15.03 -8.68
N LYS A 28 -14.85 15.85 -7.63
CA LYS A 28 -13.72 16.17 -6.75
C LYS A 28 -13.15 14.94 -6.04
N ILE A 29 -13.99 14.01 -5.59
CA ILE A 29 -13.54 12.75 -4.98
C ILE A 29 -12.83 11.88 -6.02
N LEU A 30 -13.36 11.79 -7.23
CA LEU A 30 -12.75 11.04 -8.32
C LEU A 30 -11.39 11.63 -8.72
N ASP A 31 -11.29 12.95 -8.82
CA ASP A 31 -10.04 13.67 -9.07
C ASP A 31 -9.01 13.38 -7.98
N LEU A 32 -9.40 13.50 -6.70
CA LEU A 32 -8.53 13.16 -5.56
C LEU A 32 -8.06 11.71 -5.63
N SER A 33 -8.93 10.76 -5.97
CA SER A 33 -8.55 9.34 -6.09
C SER A 33 -7.51 9.08 -7.19
N ALA A 34 -7.49 9.92 -8.23
CA ALA A 34 -6.55 9.79 -9.34
C ALA A 34 -5.25 10.56 -9.08
N SER A 35 -5.31 11.69 -8.37
CA SER A 35 -4.16 12.56 -8.13
C SER A 35 -3.43 12.27 -6.81
N TYR A 36 -4.04 11.52 -5.89
CA TYR A 36 -3.53 11.36 -4.53
C TYR A 36 -2.06 10.90 -4.44
N ILE A 37 -1.70 9.82 -5.15
CA ILE A 37 -0.32 9.31 -5.16
C ILE A 37 0.65 10.33 -5.77
N PRO A 38 0.45 10.84 -7.01
CA PRO A 38 1.39 11.80 -7.58
C PRO A 38 1.47 13.10 -6.77
N ASP A 39 0.38 13.54 -6.13
CA ASP A 39 0.37 14.71 -5.24
C ASP A 39 1.21 14.45 -3.98
N ALA A 40 1.08 13.28 -3.36
CA ALA A 40 1.88 12.88 -2.19
C ALA A 40 3.37 12.75 -2.53
N GLU A 41 3.69 12.12 -3.67
CA GLU A 41 5.07 11.99 -4.15
C GLU A 41 5.68 13.36 -4.48
N LYS A 42 4.90 14.28 -5.05
CA LYS A 42 5.32 15.66 -5.30
C LYS A 42 5.58 16.40 -3.99
N ALA A 43 4.67 16.32 -3.02
CA ALA A 43 4.82 16.97 -1.72
C ALA A 43 6.06 16.47 -0.95
N TYR A 44 6.37 15.18 -1.06
CA TYR A 44 7.59 14.61 -0.50
C TYR A 44 8.85 15.13 -1.20
N ARG A 45 8.87 15.06 -2.53
CA ARG A 45 10.01 15.47 -3.36
C ARG A 45 10.36 16.95 -3.20
N ASP A 46 9.34 17.81 -3.11
CA ASP A 46 9.49 19.25 -2.92
C ASP A 46 9.97 19.60 -1.50
N GLY A 47 10.18 18.60 -0.63
CA GLY A 47 10.60 18.77 0.76
C GLY A 47 9.53 19.34 1.68
N GLY A 48 8.29 19.46 1.19
CA GLY A 48 7.18 20.10 1.91
C GLY A 48 6.54 19.23 2.97
N LYS A 49 6.61 17.89 2.82
CA LYS A 49 6.04 16.91 3.76
C LYS A 49 6.83 15.60 3.78
N GLN A 50 6.80 14.90 4.91
CA GLN A 50 7.24 13.51 4.96
C GLN A 50 6.12 12.59 4.45
N ALA A 51 6.47 11.41 3.95
CA ALA A 51 5.51 10.43 3.45
C ALA A 51 6.03 8.99 3.66
N VAL A 52 5.10 8.05 3.79
CA VAL A 52 5.38 6.62 3.98
C VAL A 52 4.34 5.79 3.24
N TRP A 53 4.76 4.73 2.55
CA TRP A 53 3.83 3.76 1.98
C TRP A 53 3.21 2.91 3.10
N CYS A 54 1.90 2.85 3.21
CA CYS A 54 1.24 1.99 4.20
C CYS A 54 -0.09 1.43 3.67
N ASN A 55 -0.69 0.52 4.43
CA ASN A 55 -2.07 0.11 4.18
C ASN A 55 -3.02 1.31 4.36
N ALA A 56 -4.10 1.36 3.58
CA ALA A 56 -5.11 2.44 3.65
C ALA A 56 -5.96 2.41 4.93
N ILE A 57 -5.91 1.30 5.68
CA ILE A 57 -6.79 1.01 6.81
C ILE A 57 -5.93 0.50 7.97
N GLY A 58 -6.28 0.91 9.18
CA GLY A 58 -5.68 0.43 10.42
C GLY A 58 -5.34 1.57 11.38
N TRP A 59 -5.02 1.19 12.62
CA TRP A 59 -4.71 2.12 13.70
C TRP A 59 -3.45 2.96 13.43
N GLN A 60 -2.54 2.47 12.59
CA GLN A 60 -1.28 3.15 12.25
C GLN A 60 -1.49 4.41 11.42
N VAL A 61 -2.57 4.48 10.62
CA VAL A 61 -2.85 5.61 9.72
C VAL A 61 -3.01 6.93 10.47
N PRO A 62 -3.88 7.06 11.51
CA PRO A 62 -3.99 8.30 12.27
C PRO A 62 -2.70 8.65 13.04
N LEU A 63 -1.92 7.65 13.49
CA LEU A 63 -0.63 7.89 14.14
C LEU A 63 0.36 8.53 13.18
N VAL A 64 0.52 7.96 11.97
CA VAL A 64 1.41 8.52 10.93
C VAL A 64 0.98 9.95 10.59
N TYR A 65 -0.32 10.17 10.44
CA TYR A 65 -0.86 11.51 10.14
C TYR A 65 -0.57 12.53 11.26
N ALA A 66 -0.67 12.12 12.53
CA ALA A 66 -0.37 12.97 13.68
C ALA A 66 1.11 13.40 13.76
N LEU A 67 2.01 12.66 13.11
CA LEU A 67 3.45 12.96 13.02
C LEU A 67 3.81 13.86 11.82
N ASP A 68 2.82 14.58 11.25
CA ASP A 68 2.96 15.40 10.04
C ASP A 68 3.53 14.64 8.83
N THR A 69 3.23 13.34 8.76
CA THR A 69 3.65 12.44 7.69
C THR A 69 2.43 11.98 6.91
N ILE A 70 2.52 11.95 5.57
CA ILE A 70 1.43 11.50 4.71
C ILE A 70 1.42 9.96 4.67
N PRO A 71 0.37 9.28 5.16
CA PRO A 71 0.22 7.83 5.04
C PRO A 71 -0.28 7.46 3.65
N VAL A 72 0.63 7.11 2.73
CA VAL A 72 0.30 6.84 1.32
C VAL A 72 -0.13 5.40 1.12
N SER A 73 -1.40 5.20 0.74
CA SER A 73 -1.93 3.89 0.43
C SER A 73 -1.21 3.24 -0.75
N PHE A 74 -0.45 2.17 -0.49
CA PHE A 74 0.20 1.42 -1.57
C PHE A 74 -0.80 0.60 -2.41
N SER A 75 -1.97 0.24 -1.85
CA SER A 75 -3.00 -0.49 -2.60
C SER A 75 -3.58 0.32 -3.77
N GLU A 76 -3.57 1.65 -3.67
CA GLU A 76 -3.97 2.53 -4.77
C GLU A 76 -2.99 2.48 -5.96
N MET A 77 -1.71 2.16 -5.73
CA MET A 77 -0.76 1.93 -6.82
C MET A 77 -1.15 0.67 -7.61
N GLY A 78 -1.55 -0.39 -6.90
CA GLY A 78 -2.04 -1.62 -7.50
C GLY A 78 -3.28 -1.41 -8.38
N ARG A 79 -4.21 -0.57 -7.91
CA ARG A 79 -5.48 -0.27 -8.62
C ARG A 79 -5.27 0.39 -9.98
N LEU A 80 -4.28 1.27 -10.10
CA LEU A 80 -4.05 2.06 -11.33
C LEU A 80 -3.00 1.44 -12.26
N SER A 81 -2.51 0.24 -11.93
CA SER A 81 -1.49 -0.47 -12.71
C SER A 81 -2.09 -1.28 -13.86
N ASP A 82 -1.26 -1.60 -14.83
CA ASP A 82 -1.60 -2.35 -16.03
C ASP A 82 -0.86 -3.69 -16.11
N LYS A 83 -1.04 -4.39 -17.23
CA LYS A 83 -0.40 -5.67 -17.50
C LYS A 83 1.13 -5.56 -17.53
N GLU A 84 1.67 -4.48 -18.08
CA GLU A 84 3.13 -4.28 -18.19
C GLU A 84 3.77 -4.19 -16.81
N THR A 85 3.08 -3.51 -15.88
CA THR A 85 3.48 -3.45 -14.48
C THR A 85 3.54 -4.86 -13.86
N MET A 86 2.53 -5.71 -14.08
CA MET A 86 2.55 -7.07 -13.53
C MET A 86 3.73 -7.91 -14.04
N LEU A 87 4.11 -7.75 -15.31
CA LEU A 87 5.22 -8.49 -15.91
C LEU A 87 6.56 -8.20 -15.24
N ILE A 88 6.76 -7.00 -14.67
CA ILE A 88 7.96 -6.70 -13.87
C ILE A 88 8.04 -7.67 -12.67
N SER A 89 6.92 -7.91 -11.97
CA SER A 89 6.92 -8.83 -10.84
C SER A 89 7.10 -10.30 -11.25
N GLU A 90 6.50 -10.71 -12.36
CA GLU A 90 6.61 -12.08 -12.85
C GLU A 90 8.01 -12.35 -13.43
N ASP A 91 8.56 -11.45 -14.24
CA ASP A 91 9.81 -11.67 -14.97
C ASP A 91 11.05 -11.29 -14.16
N TYR A 92 11.01 -10.19 -13.40
CA TYR A 92 12.18 -9.74 -12.62
C TYR A 92 12.20 -10.38 -11.23
N TYR A 93 11.08 -10.32 -10.50
CA TYR A 93 10.98 -10.85 -9.15
C TYR A 93 10.58 -12.33 -9.09
N GLN A 94 10.27 -12.94 -10.25
CA GLN A 94 9.89 -14.35 -10.34
C GLN A 94 8.68 -14.69 -9.48
N PHE A 95 7.74 -13.73 -9.36
CA PHE A 95 6.47 -13.97 -8.67
C PHE A 95 5.68 -15.01 -9.46
N PRO A 96 5.15 -16.06 -8.81
CA PRO A 96 4.27 -17.00 -9.49
C PRO A 96 3.06 -16.28 -10.11
N VAL A 97 2.62 -16.73 -11.28
CA VAL A 97 1.53 -16.10 -12.05
C VAL A 97 0.23 -16.03 -11.25
N GLU A 98 0.00 -16.99 -10.35
CA GLU A 98 -1.15 -17.08 -9.45
C GLU A 98 -1.10 -16.09 -8.28
N THR A 99 0.02 -15.42 -8.06
CA THR A 99 0.12 -14.38 -7.01
C THR A 99 -0.89 -13.28 -7.29
N CYS A 100 -1.56 -12.80 -6.22
CA CYS A 100 -2.54 -11.72 -6.31
C CYS A 100 -2.00 -10.55 -7.14
N SER A 101 -2.76 -10.13 -8.17
CA SER A 101 -2.38 -9.06 -9.08
C SER A 101 -2.08 -7.75 -8.36
N MET A 102 -2.79 -7.45 -7.26
CA MET A 102 -2.53 -6.26 -6.45
C MET A 102 -1.10 -6.24 -5.90
N VAL A 103 -0.60 -7.37 -5.43
CA VAL A 103 0.76 -7.47 -4.85
C VAL A 103 1.80 -7.34 -5.95
N LYS A 104 1.60 -8.05 -7.08
CA LYS A 104 2.46 -7.92 -8.27
C LYS A 104 2.53 -6.47 -8.74
N CYS A 105 1.38 -5.84 -8.96
CA CYS A 105 1.35 -4.44 -9.36
C CYS A 105 2.05 -3.52 -8.35
N THR A 106 1.82 -3.69 -7.05
CA THR A 106 2.42 -2.85 -6.00
C THR A 106 3.95 -2.97 -5.98
N VAL A 107 4.47 -4.21 -6.01
CA VAL A 107 5.92 -4.48 -6.05
C VAL A 107 6.57 -3.87 -7.29
N ALA A 108 5.95 -4.06 -8.45
CA ALA A 108 6.43 -3.46 -9.69
C ALA A 108 6.37 -1.93 -9.67
N GLN A 109 5.34 -1.33 -9.08
CA GLN A 109 5.25 0.14 -8.93
C GLN A 109 6.34 0.67 -7.99
N TRP A 110 6.71 -0.04 -6.93
CA TRP A 110 7.88 0.28 -6.12
C TRP A 110 9.18 0.09 -6.90
N HIS A 111 9.30 -0.98 -7.69
CA HIS A 111 10.47 -1.19 -8.55
C HIS A 111 10.69 -0.02 -9.50
N LEU A 112 9.64 0.43 -10.19
CA LEU A 112 9.72 1.59 -11.10
C LEU A 112 10.14 2.88 -10.38
N ARG A 113 9.87 2.99 -9.08
CA ARG A 113 10.18 4.17 -8.26
C ARG A 113 11.53 4.14 -7.57
N ARG A 114 12.16 2.96 -7.43
CA ARG A 114 13.33 2.74 -6.58
C ARG A 114 14.51 3.70 -6.81
N ASN A 115 14.65 4.21 -8.03
CA ASN A 115 15.72 5.13 -8.43
C ASN A 115 15.26 6.58 -8.66
N THR A 116 14.00 6.90 -8.34
CA THR A 116 13.38 8.21 -8.63
C THR A 116 13.11 9.05 -7.37
N SER A 117 13.60 8.58 -6.22
CA SER A 117 13.58 9.25 -4.91
C SER A 117 12.23 9.82 -4.47
N THR A 118 11.11 9.15 -4.78
CA THR A 118 9.77 9.67 -4.45
C THR A 118 9.34 9.41 -3.02
N ILE A 119 9.35 8.17 -2.53
CA ILE A 119 9.04 7.80 -1.15
C ILE A 119 9.75 6.48 -0.88
N ASN A 120 10.67 6.43 0.08
CA ASN A 120 11.51 5.25 0.33
C ASN A 120 11.12 4.44 1.58
N ARG A 121 10.18 4.93 2.40
CA ARG A 121 9.72 4.24 3.61
C ARG A 121 8.47 3.42 3.32
N ILE A 122 8.44 2.18 3.81
CA ILE A 122 7.27 1.29 3.77
C ILE A 122 6.93 0.88 5.20
N LEU A 123 5.67 1.03 5.58
CA LEU A 123 5.07 0.51 6.80
C LEU A 123 4.10 -0.63 6.45
N GLY A 124 4.60 -1.85 6.59
CA GLY A 124 3.85 -3.10 6.47
C GLY A 124 3.06 -3.45 7.73
N ASN A 125 2.19 -4.43 7.60
CA ASN A 125 1.46 -5.03 8.71
C ASN A 125 1.28 -6.52 8.43
N SER A 126 1.84 -7.40 9.26
CA SER A 126 1.86 -8.85 9.00
C SER A 126 0.49 -9.53 9.04
N SER A 127 -0.58 -8.85 9.47
CA SER A 127 -1.96 -9.29 9.23
C SER A 127 -2.43 -9.12 7.79
N ALA A 128 -1.59 -8.62 6.87
CA ALA A 128 -1.89 -8.67 5.45
C ALA A 128 -1.84 -10.14 4.95
N CYS A 129 -1.68 -10.35 3.65
CA CYS A 129 -1.50 -11.68 3.09
C CYS A 129 -0.02 -12.06 2.97
N GLU A 130 0.27 -13.36 2.97
CA GLU A 130 1.64 -13.88 2.85
C GLU A 130 2.43 -13.32 1.65
N PRO A 131 1.82 -13.10 0.46
CA PRO A 131 2.53 -12.43 -0.63
C PRO A 131 3.00 -11.01 -0.30
N TYR A 132 2.30 -10.25 0.54
CA TYR A 132 2.77 -8.94 1.01
C TYR A 132 3.90 -9.08 2.04
N ASN A 133 3.84 -10.07 2.94
CA ASN A 133 4.94 -10.36 3.87
C ASN A 133 6.24 -10.59 3.10
N LEU A 134 6.19 -11.39 2.03
CA LEU A 134 7.32 -11.61 1.15
C LEU A 134 7.73 -10.34 0.40
N ALA A 135 6.76 -9.57 -0.12
CA ALA A 135 7.03 -8.33 -0.85
C ALA A 135 7.84 -7.33 -0.02
N TRP A 136 7.56 -7.19 1.29
CA TRP A 136 8.31 -6.29 2.16
C TRP A 136 9.77 -6.70 2.33
N GLU A 137 10.04 -8.00 2.50
CA GLU A 137 11.41 -8.53 2.56
C GLU A 137 12.17 -8.29 1.24
N ILE A 138 11.49 -8.41 0.11
CA ILE A 138 12.07 -8.09 -1.20
C ILE A 138 12.37 -6.59 -1.31
N MET A 139 11.43 -5.72 -0.95
CA MET A 139 11.63 -4.27 -1.03
C MET A 139 12.76 -3.79 -0.11
N LYS A 140 12.93 -4.43 1.06
CA LYS A 140 14.08 -4.17 1.94
C LYS A 140 15.41 -4.46 1.23
N ARG A 141 15.50 -5.54 0.46
CA ARG A 141 16.68 -5.86 -0.37
C ARG A 141 16.90 -4.89 -1.52
N GLU A 142 15.82 -4.29 -2.03
CA GLU A 142 15.84 -3.24 -3.06
C GLU A 142 16.15 -1.83 -2.50
N GLY A 143 16.47 -1.72 -1.21
CA GLY A 143 16.90 -0.47 -0.59
C GLY A 143 15.78 0.40 -0.01
N TYR A 144 14.56 -0.11 0.08
CA TYR A 144 13.50 0.55 0.86
C TYR A 144 13.74 0.41 2.35
N ASP A 145 13.35 1.43 3.10
CA ASP A 145 13.34 1.42 4.56
C ASP A 145 12.00 0.85 5.05
N VAL A 146 12.00 -0.44 5.38
CA VAL A 146 10.80 -1.23 5.64
C VAL A 146 10.63 -1.48 7.13
N TYR A 147 9.50 -1.01 7.67
CA TYR A 147 9.02 -1.27 9.02
C TYR A 147 7.79 -2.17 8.92
N ASN A 148 7.66 -3.17 9.79
CA ASN A 148 6.50 -4.05 9.81
C ASN A 148 5.90 -4.07 11.21
N ASN A 149 4.58 -3.87 11.29
CA ASN A 149 3.84 -4.12 12.51
C ASN A 149 3.42 -5.59 12.55
N ASP A 150 3.96 -6.35 13.50
CA ASP A 150 3.57 -7.74 13.68
C ASP A 150 2.27 -7.88 14.45
N VAL A 151 1.25 -8.44 13.79
CA VAL A 151 -0.06 -8.64 14.38
C VAL A 151 -0.24 -10.10 14.76
N VAL A 152 -0.70 -10.31 15.99
CA VAL A 152 -1.02 -11.63 16.50
C VAL A 152 -2.34 -12.09 15.89
N TYR A 153 -2.26 -13.00 14.92
CA TYR A 153 -3.43 -13.71 14.40
C TYR A 153 -3.52 -15.11 15.02
N ARG A 154 -4.66 -15.43 15.63
CA ARG A 154 -5.00 -16.78 16.10
C ARG A 154 -6.33 -17.18 15.47
N GLY A 155 -6.33 -18.29 14.73
CA GLY A 155 -7.57 -18.87 14.24
C GLY A 155 -8.50 -19.22 15.41
N PRO A 156 -9.84 -19.09 15.27
CA PRO A 156 -10.79 -19.25 16.38
C PRO A 156 -10.71 -20.58 17.15
N THR A 157 -10.13 -21.61 16.53
CA THR A 157 -10.03 -22.98 17.06
C THR A 157 -8.58 -23.43 17.29
N VAL A 158 -7.61 -22.55 17.08
CA VAL A 158 -6.20 -22.90 17.28
C VAL A 158 -5.93 -22.90 18.78
N GLU A 159 -5.43 -24.01 19.32
CA GLU A 159 -4.97 -24.13 20.72
C GLU A 159 -3.44 -24.06 20.80
N GLY A 160 -2.88 -23.64 21.95
CA GLY A 160 -1.45 -23.74 22.23
C GLY A 160 -0.77 -22.47 22.74
N LYS A 161 0.45 -22.69 23.29
CA LYS A 161 1.23 -21.72 24.07
C LYS A 161 1.62 -20.43 23.34
N ARG A 162 1.61 -20.45 22.00
CA ARG A 162 2.08 -19.34 21.17
C ARG A 162 1.32 -18.04 21.41
N LEU A 163 0.00 -18.09 21.66
CA LEU A 163 -0.74 -16.87 22.00
C LEU A 163 -0.30 -16.32 23.36
N GLU A 164 -0.20 -17.20 24.36
CA GLU A 164 0.23 -16.79 25.70
C GLU A 164 1.64 -16.19 25.67
N ASP A 165 2.54 -16.75 24.86
CA ASP A 165 3.90 -16.23 24.65
C ASP A 165 3.87 -14.86 23.94
N LEU A 166 3.02 -14.67 22.93
CA LEU A 166 2.86 -13.39 22.23
C LEU A 166 2.20 -12.31 23.10
N ILE A 167 1.21 -12.69 23.91
CA ILE A 167 0.60 -11.78 24.89
C ILE A 167 1.65 -11.37 25.93
N SER A 168 2.39 -12.34 26.49
CA SER A 168 3.44 -12.06 27.48
C SER A 168 4.49 -11.11 26.91
N PHE A 169 4.93 -11.36 25.67
CA PHE A 169 5.85 -10.45 24.97
C PHE A 169 5.26 -9.04 24.80
N LEU A 170 4.01 -8.92 24.32
CA LEU A 170 3.39 -7.61 24.13
C LEU A 170 3.17 -6.87 25.46
N GLU A 171 2.76 -7.57 26.51
CA GLU A 171 2.64 -7.02 27.86
C GLU A 171 4.00 -6.51 28.34
N GLU A 172 5.07 -7.30 28.21
CA GLU A 172 6.44 -6.86 28.51
C GLU A 172 6.81 -5.60 27.73
N GLN A 173 6.59 -5.57 26.40
CA GLN A 173 6.90 -4.39 25.58
C GLN A 173 6.06 -3.15 25.94
N ILE A 174 4.81 -3.32 26.41
CA ILE A 174 3.93 -2.21 26.81
C ILE A 174 4.28 -1.70 28.21
N TYR A 175 4.66 -2.60 29.14
CA TYR A 175 5.00 -2.21 30.51
C TYR A 175 6.45 -1.75 30.67
N ASP A 176 7.34 -2.06 29.70
CA ASP A 176 8.70 -1.51 29.60
C ASP A 176 8.72 -0.09 29.02
N ILE A 177 7.79 0.75 29.48
CA ILE A 177 7.85 2.20 29.30
C ILE A 177 8.95 2.73 30.23
N ALA A 178 10.07 3.08 29.61
CA ALA A 178 11.10 3.97 30.15
C ALA A 178 10.55 5.29 30.71
#